data_AF-A0A7Y7YIV1-F1
#
_entry.id   AF-A0A7Y7YIV1-F1
#
_cell.length_a   1.000
_cell.length_b   1.000
_cell.length_c   1.000
_cell.angle_alpha   90.00
_cell.angle_beta   90.00
_cell.angle_gamma   90.00
#
_symmetry.space_group_name_H-M   'P 1'
#
loop_
_entity.id
_entity.type
_entity.pdbx_description
1 polymer ?
#
loop_
_entity_poly.entity_id
_entity_poly.type
_entity_poly.pdbx_seq_one_letter_code
_entity_poly.pdbx_strand_id
1 'polypeptide(L)' 'MVAAERAWRDVAIESVKWLRERHRDEIDLDRETTLSAEQFLQLLGYMQELRDWPQSDQFPALAQRPVAPPWIAEQTP' A
#
# COMPACT_ATOMS: atom_id res chain seq x y z
N MET A 1 13.50 -11.60 14.53
CA MET A 1 14.02 -10.77 13.44
C MET A 1 13.20 -9.49 13.48
N VAL A 2 13.82 -8.32 13.36
CA VAL A 2 13.13 -7.01 13.33
C VAL A 2 13.48 -6.30 12.03
N ALA A 3 14.73 -6.47 11.59
CA ALA A 3 15.20 -6.01 10.30
C ALA A 3 14.44 -6.65 9.12
N ALA A 4 14.06 -7.93 9.22
CA ALA A 4 13.34 -8.62 8.14
C ALA A 4 11.93 -8.06 7.93
N GLU A 5 11.25 -7.66 9.00
CA GLU A 5 9.90 -7.12 8.99
C GLU A 5 9.88 -5.67 8.53
N ARG A 6 10.91 -4.89 8.90
CA ARG A 6 11.15 -3.56 8.31
C ARG A 6 11.40 -3.67 6.80
N ALA A 7 12.27 -4.60 6.39
CA ALA A 7 12.52 -4.84 4.97
C ALA A 7 11.26 -5.28 4.22
N TRP A 8 10.46 -6.18 4.80
CA TRP A 8 9.17 -6.58 4.22
C TRP A 8 8.22 -5.39 4.05
N ARG A 9 8.11 -4.53 5.08
CA ARG A 9 7.29 -3.32 5.03
C ARG A 9 7.76 -2.39 3.91
N ASP A 10 9.07 -2.19 3.77
CA ASP A 10 9.61 -1.33 2.72
C ASP A 10 9.32 -1.89 1.33
N VAL A 11 9.47 -3.21 1.13
CA VAL A 11 9.09 -3.89 -0.12
C VAL A 11 7.58 -3.76 -0.39
N ALA A 12 6.73 -3.93 0.63
CA ALA A 12 5.28 -3.81 0.48
C ALA A 12 4.84 -2.38 0.13
N ILE A 13 5.53 -1.36 0.66
CA ILE A 13 5.26 0.04 0.28
C ILE A 13 5.71 0.31 -1.16
N GLU A 14 6.92 -0.10 -1.53
CA GLU A 14 7.42 0.12 -2.89
C GLU A 14 6.58 -0.63 -3.93
N SER A 15 6.07 -1.83 -3.62
CA SER A 15 5.24 -2.61 -4.53
C SER A 15 3.90 -1.95 -4.87
N VAL A 16 3.40 -1.05 -4.03
CA VAL A 16 2.11 -0.36 -4.24
C VAL A 16 2.27 1.14 -4.54
N LYS A 17 3.50 1.66 -4.51
CA LYS A 17 3.81 3.07 -4.74
C LYS A 17 3.46 3.52 -6.16
N TRP A 18 3.81 2.71 -7.15
CA TRP A 18 3.52 2.98 -8.57
C TRP A 18 2.02 3.18 -8.82
N LEU A 19 1.18 2.45 -8.08
CA LEU A 19 -0.27 2.48 -8.23
C LEU A 19 -0.86 3.82 -7.79
N ARG A 20 -0.29 4.40 -6.71
CA ARG A 20 -0.63 5.75 -6.25
C ARG A 20 -0.14 6.82 -7.21
N GLU A 21 1.06 6.66 -7.76
CA GLU A 21 1.64 7.56 -8.75
C GLU A 21 0.78 7.58 -10.01
N ARG A 22 0.46 6.41 -10.59
CA ARG A 22 -0.43 6.28 -11.75
C ARG A 22 -1.78 6.96 -11.54
N HIS A 23 -2.44 6.72 -10.40
CA HIS A 23 -3.74 7.33 -10.13
C HIS A 23 -3.67 8.87 -10.06
N ARG A 24 -2.58 9.42 -9.53
CA ARG A 24 -2.35 10.87 -9.51
C ARG A 24 -2.07 11.41 -10.90
N ASP A 25 -1.24 10.72 -11.67
CA ASP A 25 -0.96 11.09 -13.05
C ASP A 25 -2.24 11.07 -13.91
N GLU A 26 -3.14 10.10 -13.70
CA GLU A 26 -4.44 10.04 -14.36
C GLU A 26 -5.32 11.26 -14.02
N ILE A 27 -5.37 11.65 -12.73
CA ILE A 27 -6.10 12.85 -12.29
C ILE A 27 -5.48 14.13 -12.88
N ASP A 28 -4.16 14.27 -12.80
CA ASP A 28 -3.45 15.46 -13.28
C ASP A 28 -3.55 15.63 -14.80
N LEU A 29 -3.72 14.52 -15.53
CA LEU A 29 -3.97 14.47 -16.97
C LEU A 29 -5.45 14.58 -17.35
N ASP A 30 -6.37 14.74 -16.38
CA ASP A 30 -7.83 14.75 -16.57
C ASP A 30 -8.34 13.51 -17.33
N ARG A 31 -7.75 12.35 -17.05
CA ARG A 31 -8.13 11.05 -17.61
C ARG A 31 -9.05 10.30 -16.66
N GLU A 32 -9.82 9.38 -17.24
CA GLU A 32 -10.55 8.40 -16.44
C GLU A 32 -9.56 7.56 -15.63
N THR A 33 -9.76 7.53 -14.31
CA THR A 33 -8.88 6.83 -13.38
C THR A 33 -9.10 5.33 -13.48
N THR A 34 -8.01 4.56 -13.56
CA THR A 34 -8.11 3.08 -13.60
C THR A 34 -8.63 2.51 -12.28
N LEU A 35 -8.39 3.22 -11.17
CA LEU A 35 -8.92 2.86 -9.85
C LEU A 35 -10.15 3.70 -9.51
N SER A 36 -11.12 3.09 -8.86
CA SER A 36 -12.21 3.84 -8.24
C SER A 36 -11.71 4.67 -7.05
N ALA A 37 -12.45 5.72 -6.68
CA ALA A 37 -12.14 6.51 -5.50
C ALA A 37 -12.07 5.66 -4.23
N GLU A 38 -12.91 4.63 -4.11
CA GLU A 38 -12.91 3.69 -2.98
C GLU A 38 -11.64 2.83 -2.95
N GLN A 39 -11.20 2.30 -4.10
CA GLN A 39 -9.95 1.55 -4.22
C GLN A 39 -8.75 2.45 -3.89
N PHE A 40 -8.74 3.69 -4.37
CA PHE A 40 -7.67 4.63 -4.06
C PHE A 40 -7.62 4.97 -2.56
N LEU A 41 -8.77 5.18 -1.90
CA LEU A 41 -8.81 5.36 -0.45
C LEU A 41 -8.32 4.13 0.31
N GLN A 42 -8.70 2.92 -0.11
CA GLN A 42 -8.20 1.67 0.48
C GLN A 42 -6.69 1.53 0.33
N LEU A 43 -6.13 1.89 -0.82
CA LEU A 43 -4.69 1.91 -1.05
C LEU A 43 -3.98 2.86 -0.09
N LEU A 44 -4.49 4.09 0.05
CA LEU A 44 -3.92 5.07 0.97
C LEU A 44 -3.99 4.59 2.43
N GLY A 45 -5.11 3.99 2.83
CA GLY A 45 -5.28 3.37 4.15
C GLY A 45 -4.26 2.26 4.40
N TYR A 46 -4.14 1.31 3.46
CA TYR A 46 -3.17 0.23 3.53
C TYR A 46 -1.73 0.74 3.64
N MET A 47 -1.35 1.74 2.82
CA MET A 47 -0.02 2.36 2.92
C MET A 47 0.20 3.03 4.27
N GLN A 48 -0.83 3.62 4.87
CA GLN A 48 -0.74 4.24 6.19
C GLN A 48 -0.56 3.18 7.28
N GLU A 49 -1.33 2.09 7.25
CA GLU A 49 -1.18 0.96 8.17
C GLU A 49 0.22 0.35 8.10
N LEU A 50 0.80 0.20 6.91
CA LEU A 50 2.19 -0.24 6.73
C LEU A 50 3.21 0.72 7.35
N ARG A 51 2.92 2.03 7.39
CA ARG A 51 3.79 3.02 8.04
C ARG A 51 3.65 3.01 9.55
N ASP A 52 2.44 2.85 10.05
CA ASP A 52 2.13 2.88 11.48
C ASP A 52 2.48 1.57 12.18
N TRP A 53 2.43 0.44 11.48
CA TRP A 53 2.76 -0.88 12.02
C TRP A 53 4.12 -0.94 12.76
N PRO A 54 5.26 -0.49 12.20
CA PRO A 54 6.55 -0.49 12.93
C PRO A 54 6.61 0.47 14.14
N GLN A 55 5.62 1.36 14.30
CA GLN A 55 5.46 2.25 15.45
C GLN A 55 4.50 1.67 16.50
N SER A 56 3.76 0.61 16.16
CA SER A 56 2.83 -0.07 17.06
C SER A 56 3.56 -1.06 17.97
N ASP A 57 3.02 -1.26 19.17
CA ASP A 57 3.47 -2.29 20.12
C ASP A 57 3.32 -3.72 19.57
N GLN A 58 2.55 -3.88 18.49
CA GLN A 58 2.30 -5.16 17.82
C GLN A 58 3.42 -5.58 16.87
N PHE A 59 4.41 -4.72 16.62
CA PHE A 59 5.57 -5.05 15.82
C PHE A 59 6.58 -5.91 16.61
N PRO A 60 7.18 -6.98 16.04
CA PRO A 60 7.19 -7.42 14.63
C PRO A 60 6.22 -8.60 14.34
N ALA A 61 5.11 -8.74 15.07
CA ALA A 61 4.27 -9.93 14.98
C ALA A 61 3.70 -10.14 13.56
N LEU A 62 4.02 -11.29 12.95
CA LEU A 62 3.58 -11.65 11.59
C LEU A 62 2.05 -11.61 11.42
N ALA A 63 1.32 -12.04 12.46
CA ALA A 63 -0.14 -12.06 12.47
C ALA A 63 -0.77 -10.67 12.43
N GLN A 64 0.01 -9.62 12.69
CA GLN A 64 -0.44 -8.23 12.75
C GLN A 64 0.05 -7.43 11.54
N ARG A 65 0.60 -8.11 10.52
CA ARG A 65 0.97 -7.45 9.27
C ARG A 65 -0.29 -6.90 8.59
N PRO A 66 -0.28 -5.63 8.16
CA PRO A 66 -1.34 -5.10 7.31
C PRO A 66 -1.53 -5.99 6.08
N VAL A 67 -2.78 -6.28 5.76
CA VAL A 67 -3.13 -7.15 4.63
C VAL A 67 -3.51 -6.28 3.45
N ALA A 68 -2.81 -6.48 2.32
CA ALA A 68 -3.13 -5.76 1.10
C ALA A 68 -4.55 -6.13 0.62
N PRO A 69 -5.36 -5.15 0.21
CA PRO A 69 -6.60 -5.43 -0.50
C PRO A 69 -6.36 -6.35 -1.71
N PRO A 70 -7.24 -7.35 -1.94
CA PRO A 70 -7.01 -8.38 -2.97
C PRO A 70 -6.89 -7.81 -4.39
N TRP A 71 -7.63 -6.74 -4.67
CA TRP A 71 -7.62 -6.07 -5.97
C TRP A 71 -6.25 -5.46 -6.32
N ILE A 72 -5.38 -5.19 -5.34
CA ILE A 72 -4.01 -4.71 -5.61
C ILE A 72 -3.21 -5.77 -6.37
N ALA A 73 -3.41 -7.05 -6.05
CA ALA A 73 -2.75 -8.16 -6.75
C ALA A 73 -3.28 -8.33 -8.19
N GLU A 74 -4.45 -7.78 -8.50
CA GLU A 74 -5.03 -7.76 -9.85
C GLU A 74 -4.47 -6.61 -10.70
N GLN A 75 -3.73 -5.66 -10.10
CA GLN A 75 -3.11 -4.54 -10.81
C GLN A 75 -1.76 -4.95 -11.39
N THR A 76 -1.58 -4.69 -12.68
CA THR A 76 -0.30 -4.90 -13.37
C THR A 76 0.40 -3.55 -13.57
N PRO A 77 1.69 -3.42 -13.17
CA PRO A 77 2.49 -2.22 -13.40
C PRO A 77 2.82 -1.98 -14.88
#